data_AF-A0A522NS09-F1
#
_entry.id   AF-A0A522NS09-F1
#
_cell.length_a   1.000
_cell.length_b   1.000
_cell.length_c   1.000
_cell.angle_alpha   90.00
_cell.angle_beta   90.00
_cell.angle_gamma   90.00
#
_symmetry.space_group_name_H-M   'P 1'
#
loop_
_entity.id
_entity.type
_entity.pdbx_description
1 polymer ?
#
loop_
_entity_poly.entity_id
_entity_poly.type
_entity_poly.pdbx_seq_one_letter_code
_entity_poly.pdbx_strand_id
1 'polypeptide(L)'
;MDRFMDRLWRLQRRRTSPGQRGQSLTEFALVLPIFMLVLLMAIDFGRIFLGWVTLNNASRIAANYAASYPDAFTGAGLPAQQADYTALVQRETSSADCTLNADASGHNPPYPTFPDGTDLGDPAQVSLACSFGLITPFLDTILGSQTVSLGSQSFFPIRTGAIGNLPGSSVPLPGAPTADFTFAPTTGTAPLTVNFTDLSTGAATWSWTFGDGGTSIQQNPTYVYAAASAT
;
A
#
# COMPACT_ATOMS: atom_id res chain seq x y z
N MET A 1 13.73 -6.20 -91.78
CA MET A 1 12.98 -6.61 -90.58
C MET A 1 13.87 -6.91 -89.36
N ASP A 2 15.20 -6.84 -89.43
CA ASP A 2 16.07 -7.33 -88.33
C ASP A 2 16.38 -6.34 -87.20
N ARG A 3 16.28 -5.02 -87.43
CA ARG A 3 16.63 -4.02 -86.39
C ARG A 3 15.54 -3.78 -85.35
N PHE A 4 14.32 -4.28 -85.59
CA PHE A 4 13.19 -4.12 -84.68
C PHE A 4 13.13 -5.25 -83.64
N MET A 5 13.57 -6.46 -83.98
CA MET A 5 13.61 -7.61 -83.07
C MET A 5 14.78 -7.55 -82.07
N ASP A 6 15.89 -6.88 -82.43
CA ASP A 6 17.04 -6.63 -81.54
C ASP A 6 16.80 -5.59 -80.43
N ARG A 7 15.74 -4.79 -80.56
CA ARG A 7 15.29 -3.88 -79.49
C ARG A 7 14.32 -4.56 -78.52
N LEU A 8 13.55 -5.54 -78.99
CA LEU A 8 12.62 -6.30 -78.15
C LEU A 8 13.36 -7.30 -77.24
N TRP A 9 14.48 -7.88 -77.70
CA TRP A 9 15.29 -8.75 -76.84
C TRP A 9 16.06 -8.04 -75.72
N ARG A 10 16.27 -6.72 -75.81
CA ARG A 10 16.94 -5.94 -74.76
C ARG A 10 16.03 -5.53 -73.60
N LEU A 11 14.71 -5.67 -73.74
CA LEU A 11 13.75 -5.36 -72.67
C LEU A 11 13.28 -6.59 -71.88
N GLN A 12 13.77 -7.79 -72.21
CA GLN A 12 13.43 -9.01 -71.46
C GLN A 12 14.51 -9.54 -70.52
N ARG A 13 15.65 -8.83 -70.37
CA ARG A 13 16.45 -8.99 -69.13
C ARG A 13 15.78 -8.21 -68.00
N ARG A 14 14.56 -8.62 -67.64
CA ARG A 14 14.11 -8.48 -66.27
C ARG A 14 15.17 -9.19 -65.43
N ARG A 15 16.00 -8.38 -64.77
CA ARG A 15 16.80 -8.82 -63.63
C ARG A 15 15.82 -9.48 -62.67
N THR A 16 15.71 -10.80 -62.74
CA THR A 16 15.33 -11.59 -61.58
C THR A 16 16.44 -11.33 -60.58
N SER A 17 16.21 -10.37 -59.69
CA SER A 17 17.11 -10.08 -58.58
C SER A 17 17.34 -11.39 -57.84
N PRO A 18 18.59 -11.86 -57.67
CA PRO A 18 18.87 -13.08 -56.95
C PRO A 18 18.41 -12.92 -55.50
N GLY A 19 17.35 -13.63 -55.12
CA GLY A 19 17.02 -14.01 -53.75
C GLY A 19 16.84 -12.90 -52.71
N GLN A 20 15.60 -12.44 -52.52
CA GLN A 20 15.12 -11.72 -51.32
C GLN A 20 15.20 -12.51 -50.00
N ARG A 21 15.91 -13.64 -49.94
CA ARG A 21 15.98 -14.50 -48.74
C ARG A 21 16.84 -13.92 -47.61
N GLY A 22 17.75 -12.99 -47.91
CA GLY A 22 18.58 -12.32 -46.89
C GLY A 22 17.98 -11.04 -46.33
N GLN A 23 17.12 -10.36 -47.09
CA GLN A 23 16.60 -9.03 -46.75
C GLN A 23 15.61 -9.07 -45.57
N SER A 24 14.73 -10.08 -45.52
CA SER A 24 13.79 -10.25 -44.39
C SER A 24 14.50 -10.53 -43.07
N LEU A 25 15.64 -11.21 -43.10
CA LEU A 25 16.49 -11.46 -41.93
C LEU A 25 17.14 -10.16 -41.43
N THR A 26 17.56 -9.28 -42.35
CA THR A 26 18.18 -7.99 -41.97
C THR A 26 17.15 -7.02 -41.41
N GLU A 27 15.95 -6.97 -42.00
CA GLU A 27 14.86 -6.13 -41.52
C GLU A 27 14.35 -6.62 -40.15
N PHE A 28 14.19 -7.93 -39.97
CA PHE A 28 13.84 -8.52 -38.67
C PHE A 28 14.90 -8.23 -37.60
N ALA A 29 16.19 -8.34 -37.94
CA ALA A 29 17.29 -8.05 -37.03
C ALA A 29 17.34 -6.57 -36.59
N LEU A 30 16.83 -5.63 -37.41
CA LEU A 30 16.74 -4.22 -37.07
C LEU A 30 15.45 -3.86 -36.33
N VAL A 31 14.33 -4.51 -36.64
CA VAL A 31 13.03 -4.24 -36.02
C VAL A 31 12.93 -4.82 -34.62
N LEU A 32 13.47 -6.02 -34.39
CA LEU A 32 13.39 -6.71 -33.10
C LEU A 32 13.94 -5.89 -31.91
N PRO A 33 15.14 -5.28 -31.96
CA PRO A 33 15.64 -4.47 -30.84
C PRO A 33 14.82 -3.19 -30.62
N ILE A 34 14.30 -2.57 -31.68
CA ILE A 34 13.44 -1.39 -31.58
C ILE A 34 12.11 -1.76 -30.93
N PHE A 35 11.50 -2.86 -31.36
CA PHE A 35 10.26 -3.37 -30.79
C PHE A 35 10.44 -3.74 -29.30
N MET A 36 11.53 -4.41 -28.95
CA MET A 36 11.86 -4.71 -27.56
C MET A 36 12.02 -3.43 -26.73
N LEU A 37 12.70 -2.42 -27.25
CA LEU A 37 12.87 -1.14 -26.55
C LEU A 37 11.54 -0.45 -26.29
N VAL A 38 10.64 -0.42 -27.28
CA VAL A 38 9.28 0.14 -27.11
C VAL A 38 8.49 -0.64 -26.07
N LEU A 39 8.59 -1.97 -26.06
CA LEU A 39 7.92 -2.82 -25.08
C LEU A 39 8.45 -2.58 -23.66
N LEU A 40 9.77 -2.46 -23.48
CA LEU A 40 10.37 -2.14 -22.19
C LEU A 40 9.94 -0.75 -21.70
N MET A 41 9.86 0.24 -22.59
CA MET A 41 9.38 1.58 -22.25
C MET A 41 7.92 1.56 -21.79
N ALA A 42 7.07 0.75 -22.45
CA ALA A 42 5.68 0.57 -22.04
C ALA A 42 5.56 -0.10 -20.66
N ILE A 43 6.43 -1.07 -20.36
CA ILE A 43 6.49 -1.71 -19.03
C ILE A 43 6.94 -0.70 -17.98
N ASP A 44 8.00 0.07 -18.22
CA ASP A 44 8.49 1.11 -17.31
C ASP A 44 7.39 2.12 -17.01
N PHE A 45 6.70 2.62 -18.04
CA PHE A 45 5.57 3.54 -17.87
C PHE A 45 4.46 2.92 -17.00
N GLY A 46 4.09 1.67 -17.26
CA GLY A 46 3.07 0.96 -16.48
C GLY A 46 3.44 0.82 -15.00
N ARG A 47 4.68 0.43 -14.71
CA ARG A 47 5.20 0.31 -13.34
C ARG A 47 5.22 1.66 -12.62
N ILE A 48 5.72 2.70 -13.28
CA ILE A 48 5.79 4.06 -12.74
C ILE A 48 4.38 4.60 -12.44
N PHE A 49 3.43 4.41 -13.36
CA PHE A 49 2.06 4.86 -13.17
C PHE A 49 1.37 4.14 -12.00
N LEU A 50 1.49 2.80 -11.92
CA LEU A 50 0.93 2.04 -10.81
C LEU A 50 1.55 2.44 -9.48
N GLY A 51 2.87 2.63 -9.45
CA GLY A 51 3.57 3.12 -8.27
C GLY A 51 3.13 4.52 -7.86
N TRP A 52 2.89 5.42 -8.80
CA TRP A 52 2.37 6.77 -8.51
C TRP A 52 0.96 6.74 -7.91
N VAL A 53 0.06 5.89 -8.42
CA VAL A 53 -1.29 5.72 -7.84
C VAL A 53 -1.19 5.18 -6.40
N THR A 54 -0.35 4.18 -6.20
CA THR A 54 -0.08 3.59 -4.88
C THR A 54 0.45 4.64 -3.91
N LEU A 55 1.40 5.47 -4.35
CA LEU A 55 1.99 6.54 -3.54
C LEU A 55 0.96 7.61 -3.14
N ASN A 56 0.02 7.95 -4.03
CA ASN A 56 -1.08 8.88 -3.71
C ASN A 56 -2.08 8.30 -2.72
N ASN A 57 -2.35 6.99 -2.79
CA ASN A 57 -3.19 6.35 -1.80
C ASN A 57 -2.49 6.28 -0.43
N ALA A 58 -1.22 5.85 -0.43
CA ALA A 58 -0.39 5.77 0.76
C ALA A 58 -0.23 7.13 1.44
N SER A 59 0.02 8.21 0.69
CA SER A 59 0.15 9.55 1.26
C SER A 59 -1.14 9.98 1.96
N ARG A 60 -2.31 9.71 1.37
CA ARG A 60 -3.61 10.03 1.98
C ARG A 60 -3.87 9.25 3.27
N ILE A 61 -3.54 7.96 3.27
CA ILE A 61 -3.65 7.12 4.46
C ILE A 61 -2.72 7.64 5.57
N ALA A 62 -1.48 7.95 5.21
CA ALA A 62 -0.47 8.51 6.11
C ALA A 62 -0.91 9.84 6.72
N ALA A 63 -1.42 10.75 5.90
CA ALA A 63 -1.89 12.06 6.37
C ALA A 63 -3.15 11.95 7.23
N ASN A 64 -4.07 11.02 6.94
CA ASN A 64 -5.21 10.76 7.82
C ASN A 64 -4.79 10.19 9.18
N TYR A 65 -3.77 9.31 9.19
CA TYR A 65 -3.19 8.81 10.44
C TYR A 65 -2.53 9.93 11.24
N ALA A 66 -1.70 10.75 10.59
CA ALA A 66 -1.06 11.91 11.23
C ALA A 66 -2.08 12.91 11.79
N ALA A 67 -3.17 13.16 11.07
CA ALA A 67 -4.28 14.00 11.53
C ALA A 67 -5.04 13.44 12.74
N SER A 68 -4.95 12.12 12.98
CA SER A 68 -5.57 11.44 14.12
C SER A 68 -4.63 11.32 15.33
N TYR A 69 -3.33 11.59 15.15
CA TYR A 69 -2.32 11.49 16.20
C TYR A 69 -1.21 12.55 16.02
N PRO A 70 -1.52 13.85 16.04
CA PRO A 70 -0.52 14.90 15.80
C PRO A 70 0.59 14.91 16.86
N ASP A 71 0.25 14.66 18.13
CA ASP A 71 1.18 14.63 19.26
C ASP A 71 2.26 13.53 19.13
N ALA A 72 2.02 12.50 18.32
CA ALA A 72 2.99 11.43 18.11
C ALA A 72 4.24 11.90 17.35
N PHE A 73 4.12 12.99 16.60
CA PHE A 73 5.15 13.50 15.68
C PHE A 73 5.71 14.86 16.11
N THR A 74 5.26 15.40 17.24
CA THR A 74 5.76 16.66 17.80
C THR A 74 6.43 16.45 19.15
N GLY A 75 7.33 17.37 19.52
CA GLY A 75 8.04 17.33 20.81
C GLY A 75 8.85 16.04 21.02
N ALA A 76 8.62 15.36 22.15
CA ALA A 76 9.29 14.11 22.50
C ALA A 76 8.84 12.92 21.63
N GLY A 77 7.71 13.05 20.93
CA GLY A 77 7.11 12.01 20.10
C GLY A 77 6.60 10.81 20.91
N LEU A 78 5.78 9.98 20.26
CA LEU A 78 5.30 8.72 20.83
C LEU A 78 5.81 7.55 19.97
N PRO A 79 6.81 6.78 20.45
CA PRO A 79 7.48 5.76 19.63
C PRO A 79 6.55 4.65 19.10
N ALA A 80 5.51 4.28 19.87
CA ALA A 80 4.56 3.25 19.43
C ALA A 80 3.77 3.71 18.20
N GLN A 81 3.22 4.92 18.24
CA GLN A 81 2.46 5.50 17.14
C GLN A 81 3.34 5.79 15.92
N GLN A 82 4.61 6.15 16.13
CA GLN A 82 5.59 6.33 15.05
C GLN A 82 5.93 4.99 14.36
N ALA A 83 6.06 3.90 15.13
CA ALA A 83 6.29 2.57 14.59
C ALA A 83 5.07 2.07 13.80
N ASP A 84 3.85 2.30 14.32
CA ASP A 84 2.61 1.95 13.63
C ASP A 84 2.45 2.74 12.32
N TYR A 85 2.75 4.04 12.32
CA TYR A 85 2.79 4.86 11.11
C TYR A 85 3.78 4.31 10.08
N THR A 86 4.99 4.00 10.53
CA THR A 86 6.05 3.46 9.67
C THR A 86 5.62 2.15 9.02
N ALA A 87 5.06 1.23 9.83
CA ALA A 87 4.55 -0.05 9.35
C ALA A 87 3.36 0.12 8.38
N LEU A 88 2.47 1.09 8.64
CA LEU A 88 1.34 1.40 7.78
C LEU A 88 1.79 1.89 6.40
N VAL A 89 2.65 2.91 6.37
CA VAL A 89 3.13 3.48 5.10
C VAL A 89 3.94 2.46 4.32
N GLN A 90 4.85 1.72 4.97
CA GLN A 90 5.63 0.67 4.31
C GLN A 90 4.74 -0.42 3.71
N ARG A 91 3.69 -0.84 4.43
CA ARG A 91 2.72 -1.82 3.94
C ARG A 91 2.02 -1.34 2.68
N GLU A 92 1.51 -0.10 2.68
CA GLU A 92 0.82 0.50 1.53
C GLU A 92 1.77 0.75 0.35
N THR A 93 3.05 1.07 0.60
CA THR A 93 4.01 1.33 -0.48
C THR A 93 4.72 0.09 -1.01
N SER A 94 4.62 -1.05 -0.32
CA SER A 94 5.32 -2.29 -0.71
C SER A 94 4.95 -2.80 -2.11
N SER A 95 3.76 -2.46 -2.61
CA SER A 95 3.30 -2.84 -3.95
C SER A 95 3.80 -1.92 -5.08
N ALA A 96 4.46 -0.81 -4.76
CA ALA A 96 4.91 0.17 -5.76
C ALA A 96 6.27 -0.17 -6.39
N ASP A 97 6.99 -1.19 -5.91
CA ASP A 97 8.34 -1.60 -6.37
C ASP A 97 9.33 -0.43 -6.52
N CYS A 98 9.29 0.52 -5.57
CA CYS A 98 10.09 1.73 -5.58
C CYS A 98 10.77 1.94 -4.23
N THR A 99 11.90 2.64 -4.21
CA THR A 99 12.61 2.96 -2.96
C THR A 99 12.11 4.29 -2.41
N LEU A 100 11.49 4.28 -1.24
CA LEU A 100 11.07 5.52 -0.57
C LEU A 100 12.28 6.35 -0.17
N ASN A 101 12.21 7.64 -0.45
CA ASN A 101 13.22 8.62 -0.08
C ASN A 101 13.02 9.00 1.38
N ALA A 102 14.11 9.05 2.14
CA ALA A 102 14.07 9.54 3.52
C ALA A 102 13.80 11.05 3.58
N ASP A 103 13.27 11.52 4.70
CA ASP A 103 13.21 12.95 4.99
C ASP A 103 14.60 13.55 5.26
N ALA A 104 14.66 14.87 5.43
CA ALA A 104 15.91 15.58 5.75
C ALA A 104 16.55 15.17 7.10
N SER A 105 15.78 14.51 7.97
CA SER A 105 16.21 14.01 9.28
C SER A 105 16.63 12.53 9.23
N GLY A 106 16.52 11.88 8.08
CA GLY A 106 16.90 10.47 7.88
C GLY A 106 15.81 9.45 8.20
N HIS A 107 14.56 9.86 8.47
CA HIS A 107 13.45 8.93 8.66
C HIS A 107 12.96 8.38 7.32
N ASN A 108 12.76 7.06 7.27
CA ASN A 108 12.18 6.37 6.12
C ASN A 108 11.12 5.37 6.61
N PRO A 109 9.82 5.65 6.39
CA PRO A 109 9.23 6.70 5.57
C PRO A 109 9.32 8.11 6.20
N PRO A 110 9.22 9.19 5.39
CA PRO A 110 9.18 10.57 5.88
C PRO A 110 8.09 10.79 6.93
N TYR A 111 8.42 11.53 7.99
CA TYR A 111 7.45 11.93 9.00
C TYR A 111 6.54 13.07 8.49
N PRO A 112 5.30 13.17 9.02
CA PRO A 112 4.40 14.27 8.70
C PRO A 112 4.95 15.63 9.19
N THR A 113 4.60 16.68 8.48
CA THR A 113 4.89 18.07 8.83
C THR A 113 3.60 18.82 9.17
N PHE A 114 3.72 19.81 10.06
CA PHE A 114 2.61 20.61 10.57
C PHE A 114 2.91 22.09 10.36
N PRO A 115 2.58 22.67 9.19
CA PRO A 115 2.98 24.02 8.83
C PRO A 115 2.34 25.10 9.72
N ASP A 116 1.06 24.90 10.06
CA ASP A 116 0.24 25.89 10.77
C ASP A 116 0.09 25.59 12.27
N GLY A 117 0.60 24.44 12.72
CA GLY A 117 0.45 23.97 14.10
C GLY A 117 -0.23 22.60 14.20
N THR A 118 -0.54 22.20 15.43
CA THR A 118 -1.19 20.93 15.76
C THR A 118 -2.59 21.12 16.35
N ASP A 119 -3.18 22.30 16.21
CA ASP A 119 -4.51 22.58 16.75
C ASP A 119 -5.59 21.91 15.89
N LEU A 120 -6.79 21.76 16.45
CA LEU A 120 -7.91 21.13 15.75
C LEU A 120 -8.26 21.93 14.48
N GLY A 121 -8.19 21.27 13.32
CA GLY A 121 -8.44 21.89 12.02
C GLY A 121 -7.18 22.31 11.26
N ASP A 122 -6.01 22.35 11.91
CA ASP A 122 -4.74 22.60 11.22
C ASP A 122 -4.40 21.45 10.26
N PRO A 123 -3.71 21.71 9.14
CA PRO A 123 -3.39 20.69 8.16
C PRO A 123 -2.19 19.84 8.61
N ALA A 124 -2.44 18.55 8.81
CA ALA A 124 -1.38 17.54 8.83
C ALA A 124 -0.97 17.23 7.39
N GLN A 125 0.29 17.49 7.05
CA GLN A 125 0.84 17.32 5.71
C GLN A 125 1.81 16.14 5.66
N VAL A 126 1.66 15.27 4.65
CA VAL A 126 2.60 14.19 4.38
C VAL A 126 3.08 14.29 2.95
N SER A 127 4.40 14.25 2.76
CA SER A 127 5.06 14.20 1.45
C SER A 127 5.86 12.92 1.33
N LEU A 128 5.42 12.02 0.46
CA LEU A 128 6.14 10.79 0.13
C LEU A 128 6.82 10.98 -1.22
N ALA A 129 8.10 10.62 -1.32
CA ALA A 129 8.82 10.57 -2.58
C ALA A 129 9.41 9.17 -2.77
N CYS A 130 9.33 8.64 -3.99
CA CYS A 130 9.79 7.32 -4.32
C CYS A 130 10.61 7.32 -5.61
N SER A 131 11.74 6.62 -5.59
CA SER A 131 12.63 6.47 -6.74
C SER A 131 12.39 5.12 -7.43
N PHE A 132 12.12 5.16 -8.73
CA PHE A 132 11.84 4.01 -9.59
C PHE A 132 13.04 3.69 -10.47
N GLY A 133 13.52 2.45 -10.46
CA GLY A 133 14.55 1.97 -11.38
C GLY A 133 13.96 1.58 -12.74
N LEU A 134 14.52 2.12 -13.82
CA LEU A 134 14.09 1.86 -15.20
C LEU A 134 14.69 0.53 -15.70
N ILE A 135 13.87 -0.27 -16.40
CA ILE A 135 14.30 -1.51 -17.06
C ILE A 135 14.95 -1.21 -18.42
N THR A 136 14.59 -0.09 -19.04
CA THR A 136 15.09 0.33 -20.37
C THR A 136 16.61 0.65 -20.35
N PRO A 137 17.45 -0.10 -21.10
CA PRO A 137 18.92 -0.11 -20.94
C PRO A 137 19.68 1.11 -21.49
N PHE A 138 19.02 2.21 -21.85
CA PHE A 138 19.67 3.38 -22.47
C PHE A 138 19.16 4.74 -21.98
N LEU A 139 18.18 4.77 -21.08
CA LEU A 139 17.68 6.03 -20.54
C LEU A 139 18.72 6.72 -19.65
N ASP A 140 19.68 5.99 -19.10
CA ASP A 140 20.80 6.55 -18.30
C ASP A 140 21.59 7.63 -19.06
N THR A 141 21.85 7.39 -20.35
CA THR A 141 22.63 8.33 -21.19
C THR A 141 21.84 9.57 -21.58
N ILE A 142 20.51 9.51 -21.55
CA ILE A 142 19.62 10.61 -21.95
C ILE A 142 19.19 11.43 -20.72
N LEU A 143 18.85 10.75 -19.62
CA LEU A 143 18.35 11.35 -18.39
C LEU A 143 19.47 11.67 -17.38
N GLY A 144 20.66 11.07 -17.54
CA GLY A 144 21.76 11.20 -16.59
C GLY A 144 21.57 10.40 -15.30
N SER A 145 20.47 9.64 -15.18
CA SER A 145 20.20 8.71 -14.07
C SER A 145 19.35 7.52 -14.53
N GLN A 146 19.56 6.36 -13.91
CA GLN A 146 18.73 5.15 -14.10
C GLN A 146 17.45 5.15 -13.26
N THR A 147 17.24 6.22 -12.47
CA THR A 147 16.10 6.35 -11.58
C THR A 147 15.24 7.56 -11.92
N VAL A 148 13.92 7.40 -11.79
CA VAL A 148 12.92 8.47 -11.87
C VAL A 148 12.31 8.62 -10.49
N SER A 149 12.39 9.83 -9.91
CA SER A 149 11.78 10.13 -8.62
C SER A 149 10.40 10.78 -8.82
N LEU A 150 9.37 10.21 -8.19
CA LEU A 150 8.03 10.78 -8.15
C LEU A 150 7.63 11.08 -6.71
N GLY A 151 6.92 12.19 -6.52
CA GLY A 151 6.38 12.60 -5.23
C GLY A 151 4.85 12.57 -5.21
N SER A 152 4.30 12.34 -4.02
CA SER A 152 2.90 12.60 -3.69
C SER A 152 2.85 13.38 -2.40
N GLN A 153 1.93 14.34 -2.34
CA GLN A 153 1.67 15.13 -1.15
C GLN A 153 0.17 15.11 -0.87
N SER A 154 -0.18 14.96 0.40
CA SER A 154 -1.57 15.04 0.83
C SER A 154 -1.70 15.78 2.16
N PHE A 155 -2.90 16.31 2.40
CA PHE A 155 -3.23 17.09 3.57
C PHE A 155 -4.55 16.60 4.16
N PHE A 156 -4.59 16.47 5.49
CA PHE A 156 -5.82 16.18 6.23
C PHE A 156 -5.92 17.11 7.44
N PRO A 157 -7.10 17.68 7.71
CA PRO A 157 -7.29 18.50 8.90
C PRO A 157 -7.22 17.62 10.16
N ILE A 158 -6.49 18.07 11.17
CA ILE A 158 -6.37 17.40 12.46
C ILE A 158 -7.76 17.24 13.09
N ARG A 159 -8.05 16.02 13.57
CA ARG A 159 -9.37 15.65 14.14
C ARG A 159 -9.31 15.43 15.65
N THR A 160 -8.11 15.38 16.20
CA THR A 160 -7.83 15.05 17.59
C THR A 160 -6.72 15.98 18.05
N GLY A 161 -7.03 16.85 19.01
CA GLY A 161 -6.08 17.82 19.52
C GLY A 161 -6.71 18.62 20.66
N ALA A 162 -5.86 19.22 21.48
CA ALA A 162 -6.31 20.20 22.45
C ALA A 162 -6.80 21.44 21.71
N ILE A 163 -8.01 21.90 22.01
CA ILE A 163 -8.39 23.28 21.71
C ILE A 163 -7.49 24.18 22.56
N GLY A 164 -6.58 24.93 21.93
CA GLY A 164 -5.80 25.97 22.60
C GLY A 164 -6.74 26.82 23.48
N ASN A 165 -6.44 26.87 24.79
CA ASN A 165 -7.18 27.54 25.87
C ASN A 165 -8.24 26.77 26.68
N LEU A 166 -8.33 25.42 26.64
CA LEU A 166 -8.97 24.68 27.73
C LEU A 166 -7.97 23.84 28.55
N PRO A 167 -7.85 24.07 29.88
CA PRO A 167 -7.01 23.25 30.72
C PRO A 167 -7.65 21.86 30.87
N GLY A 168 -7.00 20.85 30.28
CA GLY A 168 -7.24 19.44 30.56
C GLY A 168 -8.43 18.82 29.84
N SER A 169 -8.23 18.32 28.61
CA SER A 169 -8.93 17.14 28.09
C SER A 169 -8.24 16.64 26.82
N SER A 170 -7.12 15.95 26.97
CA SER A 170 -6.91 14.80 26.10
C SER A 170 -7.98 13.79 26.52
N VAL A 171 -9.03 13.62 25.73
CA VAL A 171 -9.96 12.50 25.94
C VAL A 171 -9.12 11.25 25.69
N PRO A 172 -8.87 10.39 26.70
CA PRO A 172 -8.18 9.13 26.44
C PRO A 172 -9.06 8.37 25.46
N LEU A 173 -8.52 8.07 24.28
CA LEU A 173 -9.17 7.15 23.36
C LEU A 173 -9.43 5.86 24.18
N PRO A 174 -10.69 5.37 24.29
CA PRO A 174 -10.90 4.10 24.93
C PRO A 174 -10.09 3.07 24.14
N GLY A 175 -9.10 2.46 24.81
CA GLY A 175 -8.26 1.44 24.19
C GLY A 175 -9.11 0.33 23.58
N ALA A 176 -8.61 -0.32 22.55
CA ALA A 176 -9.30 -1.45 21.92
C ALA A 176 -9.74 -2.47 23.01
N PRO A 177 -10.96 -3.01 22.92
CA PRO A 177 -11.44 -3.92 23.94
C PRO A 177 -10.54 -5.15 24.03
N THR A 178 -10.04 -5.46 25.23
CA THR A 178 -9.36 -6.73 25.49
C THR A 178 -10.38 -7.68 26.09
N ALA A 179 -10.72 -8.74 25.36
CA ALA A 179 -11.66 -9.75 25.83
C ALA A 179 -11.00 -10.69 26.86
N ASP A 180 -11.61 -10.87 28.02
CA ASP A 180 -11.16 -11.80 29.05
C ASP A 180 -12.36 -12.31 29.87
N PHE A 181 -12.28 -13.51 30.44
CA PHE A 181 -13.37 -14.09 31.22
C PHE A 181 -12.94 -15.21 32.17
N THR A 182 -13.79 -15.48 33.16
CA THR A 182 -13.70 -16.67 34.04
C THR A 182 -15.05 -17.37 34.11
N PHE A 183 -15.07 -18.64 34.51
CA PHE A 183 -16.31 -19.40 34.63
C PHE A 183 -16.24 -20.44 35.76
N ALA A 184 -17.38 -20.72 36.38
CA ALA A 184 -17.50 -21.73 37.42
C ALA A 184 -18.93 -22.30 37.49
N PRO A 185 -19.11 -23.59 37.82
CA PRO A 185 -18.08 -24.63 38.02
C PRO A 185 -17.50 -25.17 36.69
N THR A 186 -16.29 -25.71 36.73
CA THR A 186 -15.62 -26.30 35.55
C THR A 186 -15.98 -27.77 35.30
N THR A 187 -16.52 -28.46 36.30
CA THR A 187 -16.92 -29.86 36.24
C THR A 187 -18.20 -30.10 37.03
N GLY A 188 -18.95 -31.13 36.67
CA GLY A 188 -20.18 -31.55 37.35
C GLY A 188 -20.98 -32.53 36.53
N THR A 189 -22.16 -32.91 37.02
CA THR A 189 -23.09 -33.81 36.32
C THR A 189 -24.07 -33.00 35.48
N ALA A 190 -24.38 -33.48 34.28
CA ALA A 190 -25.39 -32.86 33.43
C ALA A 190 -26.80 -32.99 34.06
N PRO A 191 -27.66 -31.95 33.97
CA PRO A 191 -27.40 -30.64 33.38
C PRO A 191 -26.52 -29.76 34.29
N LEU A 192 -25.43 -29.22 33.72
CA LEU A 192 -24.48 -28.40 34.47
C LEU A 192 -24.76 -26.92 34.23
N THR A 193 -25.12 -26.19 35.28
CA THR A 193 -25.27 -24.73 35.22
C THR A 193 -23.91 -24.07 35.48
N VAL A 194 -23.40 -23.35 34.49
CA VAL A 194 -22.12 -22.63 34.55
C VAL A 194 -22.37 -21.13 34.48
N ASN A 195 -21.78 -20.40 35.42
CA ASN A 195 -21.80 -18.94 35.43
C ASN A 195 -20.51 -18.42 34.80
N PHE A 196 -20.64 -17.53 33.83
CA PHE A 196 -19.53 -16.84 33.19
C PHE A 196 -19.43 -15.41 33.73
N THR A 197 -18.21 -15.01 34.07
CA THR A 197 -17.87 -13.67 34.55
C THR A 197 -16.96 -13.00 33.53
N ASP A 198 -17.39 -11.87 32.99
CA ASP A 198 -16.61 -11.03 32.10
C ASP A 198 -15.51 -10.29 32.85
N LEU A 199 -14.28 -10.37 32.32
CA LEU A 199 -13.12 -9.60 32.76
C LEU A 199 -12.61 -8.67 31.65
N SER A 200 -13.41 -8.49 30.58
CA SER A 200 -13.01 -7.68 29.44
C SER A 200 -12.79 -6.21 29.82
N THR A 201 -11.74 -5.61 29.29
CA THR A 201 -11.49 -4.17 29.43
C THR A 201 -11.91 -3.45 28.15
N GLY A 202 -12.60 -2.31 28.26
CA GLY A 202 -12.97 -1.48 27.09
C GLY A 202 -14.11 -2.01 26.21
N ALA A 203 -14.83 -3.07 26.62
CA ALA A 203 -15.93 -3.66 25.84
C ALA A 203 -17.25 -2.87 25.97
N ALA A 204 -17.95 -2.67 24.85
CA ALA A 204 -19.29 -2.08 24.80
C ALA A 204 -20.39 -3.10 24.49
N THR A 205 -20.03 -4.28 23.97
CA THR A 205 -20.92 -5.36 23.58
C THR A 205 -20.26 -6.72 23.83
N TRP A 206 -21.03 -7.72 24.22
CA TRP A 206 -20.55 -9.08 24.47
C TRP A 206 -21.18 -10.07 23.48
N SER A 207 -20.41 -11.08 23.10
CA SER A 207 -20.85 -12.19 22.25
C SER A 207 -20.21 -13.48 22.75
N TRP A 208 -21.03 -14.34 23.35
CA TRP A 208 -20.61 -15.62 23.90
C TRP A 208 -20.99 -16.76 22.98
N THR A 209 -20.10 -17.74 22.83
CA THR A 209 -20.35 -19.01 22.15
C THR A 209 -19.93 -20.16 23.07
N PHE A 210 -20.88 -21.00 23.47
CA PHE A 210 -20.65 -22.04 24.51
C PHE A 210 -20.11 -23.37 23.97
N GLY A 211 -19.96 -23.50 22.64
CA GLY A 211 -19.38 -24.66 21.96
C GLY A 211 -20.37 -25.78 21.62
N ASP A 212 -21.58 -25.77 22.17
CA ASP A 212 -22.67 -26.70 21.92
C ASP A 212 -23.79 -26.12 21.03
N GLY A 213 -23.54 -24.95 20.44
CA GLY A 213 -24.50 -24.19 19.64
C GLY A 213 -25.24 -23.09 20.44
N GLY A 214 -25.07 -23.02 21.76
CA GLY A 214 -25.60 -21.93 22.58
C GLY A 214 -24.83 -20.61 22.40
N THR A 215 -25.56 -19.50 22.46
CA THR A 215 -24.99 -18.13 22.39
C THR A 215 -25.62 -17.18 23.42
N SER A 216 -24.90 -16.14 23.82
CA SER A 216 -25.44 -15.06 24.66
C SER A 216 -24.83 -13.70 24.32
N ILE A 217 -25.57 -12.63 24.61
CA ILE A 217 -25.13 -11.23 24.48
C ILE A 217 -25.02 -10.52 25.84
N GLN A 218 -25.32 -11.24 26.93
CA GLN A 218 -25.24 -10.70 28.28
C GLN A 218 -23.77 -10.58 28.71
N GLN A 219 -23.44 -9.56 29.51
CA GLN A 219 -22.09 -9.41 30.05
C GLN A 219 -21.66 -10.62 30.89
N ASN A 220 -22.50 -11.04 31.84
CA ASN A 220 -22.24 -12.19 32.70
C ASN A 220 -23.36 -13.23 32.52
N PRO A 221 -23.29 -14.10 31.49
CA PRO A 221 -24.35 -15.07 31.25
C PRO A 221 -24.26 -16.27 32.19
N THR A 222 -25.43 -16.81 32.54
CA THR A 222 -25.56 -18.16 33.09
C THR A 222 -26.02 -19.09 31.97
N TYR A 223 -25.28 -20.16 31.72
CA TYR A 223 -25.59 -21.13 30.68
C TYR A 223 -25.69 -22.55 31.24
N VAL A 224 -26.63 -23.35 30.73
CA VAL A 224 -26.89 -24.71 31.19
C VAL A 224 -26.48 -25.70 30.10
N TYR A 225 -25.42 -26.47 30.36
CA TYR A 225 -25.01 -27.58 29.51
C TYR A 225 -25.92 -28.78 29.76
N ALA A 226 -26.83 -29.05 28.82
CA ALA A 226 -27.85 -30.08 28.94
C ALA A 226 -27.32 -31.51 28.79
N ALA A 227 -26.20 -31.70 28.10
CA ALA A 227 -25.58 -32.99 27.86
C ALA A 227 -24.18 -33.06 28.47
N ALA A 228 -23.77 -34.25 28.90
CA ALA A 228 -22.38 -34.51 29.22
C ALA A 228 -21.57 -34.48 27.92
N SER A 229 -20.62 -33.55 27.80
CA SER A 229 -19.62 -33.60 26.75
C SER A 229 -18.64 -34.73 27.08
N ALA A 230 -18.72 -35.84 26.34
CA ALA A 230 -17.67 -36.85 26.35
C ALA A 230 -16.40 -36.23 25.75
N THR A 231 -15.28 -36.35 26.46
CA THR A 231 -13.93 -35.92 26.04
C THR A 231 -13.52 -36.50 24.69
#